data_AF-A0A957VMY3-F1
#
_entry.id   AF-A0A957VMY3-F1
#
_cell.length_a   1.000
_cell.length_b   1.000
_cell.length_c   1.000
_cell.angle_alpha   90.00
_cell.angle_beta   90.00
_cell.angle_gamma   90.00
#
_symmetry.space_group_name_H-M   'P 1'
#
loop_
_entity.id
_entity.type
_entity.pdbx_description
1 polymer ?
#
loop_
_entity_poly.entity_id
_entity_poly.type
_entity_poly.pdbx_seq_one_letter_code
_entity_poly.pdbx_strand_id
1 'polypeptide(L)' 'MNPIVCRLITPGEMDLMARIAGLRLTDRFANWQRAVFDANSTAHVSVYGFAASG' A
#
# COMPACT_ATOMS: atom_id res chain seq x y z
N MET A 1 -26.87 13.52 -1.42
CA MET A 1 -25.41 13.35 -1.55
C MET A 1 -24.89 12.94 -0.18
N ASN A 2 -24.57 11.65 0.02
CA ASN A 2 -23.94 11.23 1.29
C ASN A 2 -22.45 11.59 1.26
N PRO A 3 -21.86 12.01 2.39
CA PRO A 3 -20.44 12.32 2.45
C PRO A 3 -19.62 11.05 2.21
N ILE A 4 -18.57 11.17 1.42
CA ILE A 4 -17.55 10.12 1.30
C ILE A 4 -16.76 10.13 2.60
N VAL A 5 -16.81 9.04 3.36
CA VAL A 5 -16.04 8.85 4.58
C VAL A 5 -14.89 7.91 4.28
N CYS A 6 -13.66 8.44 4.28
CA CYS A 6 -12.43 7.66 4.11
C CYS A 6 -11.63 7.64 5.41
N ARG A 7 -11.10 6.46 5.78
CA ARG A 7 -10.06 6.34 6.79
C ARG A 7 -8.71 6.25 6.10
N LEU A 8 -7.95 7.32 6.15
CA LEU A 8 -6.59 7.34 5.61
C LEU A 8 -5.66 6.66 6.60
N ILE A 9 -4.73 5.88 6.07
CA ILE A 9 -3.66 5.22 6.80
C ILE A 9 -2.34 5.48 6.11
N THR A 10 -1.25 5.42 6.87
CA THR A 10 0.09 5.56 6.29
C THR A 10 0.47 4.31 5.48
N PRO A 11 1.41 4.40 4.53
CA PRO A 11 1.89 3.22 3.81
C PRO A 11 2.47 2.15 4.75
N GLY A 12 3.17 2.56 5.82
CA GLY A 12 3.72 1.64 6.81
C GLY A 12 2.64 0.96 7.68
N GLU A 13 1.57 1.68 8.03
CA GLU A 13 0.40 1.08 8.71
C GLU A 13 -0.30 0.07 7.80
N MET A 14 -0.47 0.39 6.51
CA MET A 14 -1.00 -0.56 5.52
C MET A 14 -0.12 -1.81 5.40
N ASP A 15 1.21 -1.66 5.43
CA ASP A 15 2.16 -2.79 5.39
C ASP A 15 2.06 -3.68 6.64
N LEU A 16 1.84 -3.09 7.81
CA LEU A 16 1.58 -3.85 9.03
C LEU A 16 0.28 -4.65 8.91
N MET A 17 -0.80 -4.04 8.43
CA MET A 17 -2.07 -4.73 8.21
C MET A 17 -1.94 -5.85 7.19
N ALA A 18 -1.19 -5.62 6.09
CA ALA A 18 -0.91 -6.64 5.09
C ALA A 18 -0.19 -7.85 5.71
N ARG A 19 0.83 -7.62 6.55
CA ARG A 19 1.53 -8.70 7.27
C ARG A 19 0.63 -9.49 8.21
N ILE A 20 -0.25 -8.81 8.95
CA ILE A 20 -1.25 -9.48 9.82
C ILE A 20 -2.20 -10.34 8.98
N ALA A 21 -2.51 -9.91 7.75
CA ALA A 21 -3.31 -10.67 6.79
C ALA A 21 -2.53 -11.78 6.04
N GLY A 22 -1.27 -12.05 6.38
CA GLY A 22 -0.44 -13.07 5.72
C GLY A 22 0.17 -12.64 4.37
N LEU A 23 0.14 -11.33 4.08
CA LEU A 23 0.69 -10.76 2.85
C LEU A 23 2.03 -10.07 3.10
N ARG A 24 2.84 -9.97 2.05
CA ARG A 24 4.11 -9.24 2.03
C ARG A 24 4.09 -8.22 0.90
N LEU A 25 4.56 -7.01 1.18
CA LEU A 25 4.80 -6.00 0.14
C LEU A 25 5.83 -6.52 -0.84
N THR A 26 5.48 -6.53 -2.13
CA THR A 26 6.36 -6.97 -3.22
C THR A 26 6.91 -5.75 -3.95
N ASP A 27 6.04 -4.80 -4.31
CA ASP A 27 6.41 -3.58 -5.04
C ASP A 27 5.64 -2.36 -4.52
N ARG A 28 6.26 -1.18 -4.67
CA ARG A 28 5.61 0.11 -4.40
C ARG A 28 6.01 1.16 -5.43
N PHE A 29 5.01 1.87 -5.95
CA PHE A 29 5.16 2.91 -6.96
C PHE A 29 4.41 4.17 -6.57
N ALA A 30 4.81 5.32 -7.12
CA ALA A 30 4.08 6.58 -6.94
C ALA A 30 2.78 6.65 -7.76
N ASN A 31 2.68 5.88 -8.84
CA ASN A 31 1.53 5.87 -9.75
C ASN A 31 1.45 4.55 -10.54
N TRP A 32 0.41 4.44 -11.38
CA TRP A 32 0.18 3.26 -12.22
C TRP A 32 1.21 3.09 -13.35
N GLN A 33 1.97 4.14 -13.70
CA GLN A 33 3.09 4.09 -14.64
C GLN A 33 4.38 3.56 -14.00
N ARG A 34 4.30 3.09 -12.74
CA ARG A 34 5.43 2.55 -11.98
C ARG A 34 6.56 3.56 -11.72
N ALA A 35 6.22 4.84 -11.58
CA ALA A 35 7.19 5.84 -11.15
C ALA A 35 7.74 5.53 -9.74
N VAL A 36 8.99 5.96 -9.48
CA VAL A 36 9.65 5.79 -8.19
C VAL A 36 8.83 6.43 -7.08
N PHE A 37 8.60 5.69 -6.00
CA PHE A 37 7.96 6.20 -4.80
C PHE A 37 9.00 6.80 -3.85
N ASP A 38 8.79 8.06 -3.46
CA ASP A 38 9.66 8.83 -2.56
C ASP A 38 8.85 9.73 -1.60
N ALA A 39 9.55 10.54 -0.80
CA ALA A 39 8.93 11.44 0.18
C ALA A 39 8.06 12.55 -0.43
N ASN A 40 8.20 12.84 -1.73
CA ASN A 40 7.41 13.87 -2.42
C ASN A 40 6.18 13.28 -3.14
N SER A 41 6.02 11.95 -3.09
CA SER A 41 4.92 11.26 -3.76
C SER A 41 3.60 11.49 -3.02
N THR A 42 2.61 12.07 -3.71
CA THR A 42 1.27 12.38 -3.15
C THR A 42 0.32 11.19 -3.15
N ALA A 43 0.69 10.12 -3.84
CA ALA A 43 -0.06 8.87 -3.94
C ALA A 43 0.90 7.69 -4.00
N HIS A 44 0.37 6.49 -3.83
CA HIS A 44 1.12 5.27 -4.04
C HIS A 44 0.24 4.14 -4.57
N VAL A 45 0.88 3.17 -5.21
CA VAL A 45 0.34 1.88 -5.59
C VAL A 45 1.21 0.82 -4.92
N SER A 46 0.63 0.05 -3.99
CA SER A 46 1.32 -1.04 -3.29
C SER A 46 0.81 -2.39 -3.80
N VAL A 47 1.72 -3.28 -4.18
CA VAL A 47 1.40 -4.66 -4.60
C VAL A 47 1.81 -5.61 -3.49
N TYR A 48 0.85 -6.42 -3.04
CA TYR A 48 1.05 -7.41 -2.00
C TYR A 48 0.84 -8.83 -2.55
N GLY A 49 1.71 -9.75 -2.15
CA GLY A 49 1.57 -11.18 -2.46
C GLY A 49 1.51 -11.98 -1.17
N PHE A 50 1.00 -13.22 -1.24
CA PHE A 50 1.11 -14.14 -0.11
C PHE A 50 2.58 -14.41 0.18
N ALA A 51 2.97 -14.24 1.44
CA ALA A 51 4.24 -14.78 1.87
C ALA A 51 4.11 -16.31 1.78
N ALA A 52 4.98 -16.95 0.98
CA ALA A 52 5.03 -18.41 0.98
C ALA A 52 5.18 -18.88 2.43
N SER A 53 4.26 -19.71 2.89
CA SER A 53 4.41 -20.40 4.16
C SER A 53 5.66 -21.25 4.05
N GLY A 54 6.68 -20.92 4.82
CA GLY A 54 7.78 -21.85 5.10
C GLY A 54 7.23 -23.08 5.83
#